data_AF-A0A9Q0NV51-F1
#
_entry.id   AF-A0A9Q0NV51-F1
#
_cell.length_a   1.000
_cell.length_b   1.000
_cell.length_c   1.000
_cell.angle_alpha   90.00
_cell.angle_beta   90.00
_cell.angle_gamma   90.00
#
_symmetry.space_group_name_H-M   'P 1'
#
loop_
_entity.id
_entity.type
_entity.pdbx_description
1 polymer ?
#
loop_
_entity_poly.entity_id
_entity_poly.type
_entity_poly.pdbx_seq_one_letter_code
_entity_poly.pdbx_strand_id
1 'polypeptide(L)'
;MTSKVKSNKKAKAEPTRQEMHAVVVNILKEVDFNTATLSDILRQLGTHFGIDLMHRKAEVKDIITDVINSMSDDEEEGEGEDAEDNAEGGDDADKDGDEDDD
;
A
#
# COMPACT_ATOMS: atom_id res chain seq x y z
N MET A 1 -16.61 -44.04 -5.42
CA MET A 1 -16.59 -42.69 -6.01
C MET A 1 -15.75 -41.77 -5.13
N THR A 2 -14.66 -41.27 -5.70
CA THR A 2 -14.02 -39.94 -5.53
C THR A 2 -14.80 -38.91 -4.68
N SER A 3 -14.25 -37.93 -3.96
CA SER A 3 -12.89 -37.50 -3.60
C SER A 3 -13.10 -36.27 -2.67
N LYS A 4 -12.25 -36.14 -1.65
CA LYS A 4 -11.71 -34.88 -1.09
C LYS A 4 -12.67 -33.69 -0.91
N VAL A 5 -13.25 -33.55 0.29
CA VAL A 5 -13.78 -32.26 0.78
C VAL A 5 -12.59 -31.32 0.96
N LYS A 6 -12.36 -30.47 -0.03
CA LYS A 6 -11.34 -29.43 0.03
C LYS A 6 -11.90 -28.33 0.93
N SER A 7 -11.46 -28.34 2.18
CA SER A 7 -11.62 -27.21 3.09
C SER A 7 -10.89 -26.03 2.47
N ASN A 8 -11.58 -25.26 1.63
CA ASN A 8 -11.15 -23.93 1.23
C ASN A 8 -11.09 -23.09 2.50
N LYS A 9 -9.94 -23.16 3.18
CA LYS A 9 -9.48 -22.15 4.11
C LYS A 9 -9.48 -20.89 3.28
N LYS A 10 -10.57 -20.11 3.37
CA LYS A 10 -10.70 -18.82 2.71
C LYS A 10 -9.49 -18.05 3.19
N ALA A 11 -8.45 -17.97 2.34
CA ALA A 11 -7.45 -16.94 2.47
C ALA A 11 -8.27 -15.66 2.64
N LYS A 12 -8.03 -14.92 3.74
CA LYS A 12 -8.72 -13.65 3.99
C LYS A 12 -8.63 -12.88 2.67
N ALA A 13 -9.75 -12.73 1.98
CA ALA A 13 -9.76 -12.08 0.70
C ALA A 13 -9.24 -10.67 0.95
N GLU A 14 -8.28 -10.23 0.14
CA GLU A 14 -7.87 -8.83 0.21
C GLU A 14 -9.12 -7.95 0.03
N PRO A 15 -9.27 -6.90 0.84
CA PRO A 15 -10.39 -6.01 0.73
C PRO A 15 -10.39 -5.37 -0.64
N THR A 16 -11.59 -5.23 -1.19
CA THR A 16 -11.79 -4.51 -2.45
C THR A 16 -11.62 -3.02 -2.22
N ARG A 17 -11.34 -2.27 -3.29
CA ARG A 17 -11.20 -0.80 -3.23
C ARG A 17 -12.45 -0.13 -2.64
N GLN A 18 -13.65 -0.63 -2.97
CA GLN A 18 -14.90 -0.13 -2.39
C GLN A 18 -15.02 -0.38 -0.89
N GLU A 19 -14.63 -1.57 -0.41
CA GLU A 19 -14.65 -1.88 1.03
C GLU A 19 -13.63 -1.03 1.79
N MET A 20 -12.42 -0.87 1.25
CA MET A 20 -11.42 0.01 1.83
C MET A 20 -11.93 1.45 1.90
N HIS A 21 -12.51 1.98 0.82
CA HIS A 21 -13.08 3.33 0.80
C HIS A 21 -14.15 3.52 1.89
N ALA A 22 -15.09 2.58 2.03
CA ALA A 22 -16.14 2.68 3.04
C ALA A 22 -15.57 2.69 4.47
N VAL A 23 -14.53 1.88 4.75
CA VAL A 23 -13.88 1.85 6.06
C VAL A 23 -13.03 3.10 6.29
N VAL A 24 -12.30 3.58 5.27
CA VAL A 24 -11.53 4.83 5.33
C VAL A 24 -12.44 6.01 5.67
N VAL A 25 -13.61 6.12 5.02
CA VAL A 25 -14.64 7.12 5.34
C VAL A 25 -15.05 7.05 6.82
N ASN A 26 -15.15 5.86 7.39
CA ASN A 26 -15.53 5.69 8.79
C ASN A 26 -14.37 6.09 9.72
N ILE A 27 -13.15 5.65 9.42
CA ILE A 27 -11.94 6.04 10.17
C ILE A 27 -11.78 7.56 10.16
N LEU A 28 -11.89 8.21 8.99
CA LEU A 28 -11.75 9.67 8.86
C LEU A 28 -12.80 10.47 9.64
N LYS A 29 -13.95 9.86 9.98
CA LYS A 29 -14.98 10.48 10.85
C LYS A 29 -14.68 10.31 12.34
N GLU A 30 -14.01 9.23 12.71
CA GLU A 30 -13.70 8.90 14.10
C GLU A 30 -12.32 9.41 14.53
N VAL A 31 -11.43 9.64 13.57
CA VAL A 31 -10.03 10.01 13.80
C VAL A 31 -9.88 11.52 14.03
N ASP A 32 -8.99 11.89 14.96
CA ASP A 32 -8.63 13.28 15.22
C ASP A 32 -7.42 13.69 14.36
N PHE A 33 -7.66 14.51 13.33
CA PHE A 33 -6.65 15.00 12.39
C PHE A 33 -5.51 15.82 13.02
N ASN A 34 -5.68 16.32 14.25
CA ASN A 34 -4.59 17.01 14.95
C ASN A 34 -3.55 16.04 15.51
N THR A 35 -3.90 14.76 15.62
CA THR A 35 -3.06 13.74 16.29
C THR A 35 -2.77 12.53 15.42
N ALA A 36 -3.68 12.21 14.50
CA ALA A 36 -3.53 11.07 13.63
C ALA A 36 -2.93 11.48 12.30
N THR A 37 -1.94 10.70 11.88
CA THR A 37 -1.26 10.85 10.60
C THR A 37 -1.83 9.87 9.57
N LEU A 38 -1.46 10.04 8.30
CA LEU A 38 -1.76 9.09 7.23
C LEU A 38 -1.36 7.64 7.62
N SER A 39 -0.21 7.49 8.29
CA SER A 39 0.30 6.20 8.77
C SER A 39 -0.61 5.55 9.82
N ASP A 40 -1.24 6.35 10.70
CA ASP A 40 -2.19 5.83 11.69
C ASP A 40 -3.46 5.32 11.03
N ILE A 41 -3.98 6.06 10.05
CA ILE A 41 -5.16 5.67 9.26
C ILE A 41 -4.88 4.36 8.51
N LEU A 42 -3.71 4.24 7.88
CA LEU A 42 -3.30 3.02 7.17
C LEU A 42 -3.19 1.82 8.12
N ARG A 43 -2.62 2.00 9.31
CA ARG A 43 -2.51 0.95 10.34
C ARG A 43 -3.88 0.52 10.85
N GLN A 44 -4.79 1.46 11.07
CA GLN A 44 -6.16 1.16 11.48
C GLN A 44 -6.92 0.39 10.40
N LEU A 45 -6.76 0.78 9.13
CA LEU A 45 -7.37 0.09 8.00
C LEU A 45 -6.86 -1.35 7.90
N GLY A 46 -5.55 -1.57 7.95
CA GLY A 46 -4.96 -2.91 7.94
C GLY A 46 -5.41 -3.76 9.14
N THR A 47 -5.47 -3.15 10.33
CA THR A 47 -5.97 -3.81 11.56
C THR A 47 -7.43 -4.21 11.42
N HIS A 48 -8.26 -3.38 10.80
CA HIS A 48 -9.69 -3.63 10.58
C HIS A 48 -9.93 -4.86 9.69
N PHE A 49 -9.14 -5.01 8.62
CA PHE A 49 -9.20 -6.19 7.75
C PHE A 49 -8.35 -7.38 8.27
N GLY A 50 -7.51 -7.12 9.27
CA GLY A 50 -6.55 -8.09 9.80
C GLY A 50 -5.59 -8.60 8.73
N ILE A 51 -5.19 -7.70 7.83
CA ILE A 51 -4.16 -7.89 6.81
C ILE A 51 -3.20 -6.71 6.85
N ASP A 52 -1.94 -6.93 6.51
CA ASP A 52 -1.05 -5.80 6.25
C ASP A 52 -1.42 -5.19 4.90
N LEU A 53 -1.50 -3.87 4.85
CA LEU A 53 -1.75 -3.11 3.62
C LEU A 53 -0.52 -2.33 3.18
N MET A 54 0.63 -2.51 3.85
CA MET A 54 1.89 -1.88 3.44
C MET A 54 2.30 -2.22 2.00
N HIS A 55 2.02 -3.43 1.52
CA HIS A 55 2.28 -3.82 0.13
C HIS A 55 1.41 -3.07 -0.88
N ARG A 56 0.30 -2.49 -0.43
CA ARG A 56 -0.63 -1.64 -1.21
C ARG A 56 -0.71 -0.23 -0.65
N LYS A 57 0.34 0.25 0.04
CA LYS A 57 0.35 1.58 0.68
C LYS A 57 0.00 2.71 -0.29
N ALA A 58 0.44 2.60 -1.55
CA ALA A 58 0.15 3.57 -2.60
C ALA A 58 -1.36 3.62 -2.92
N GLU A 59 -1.99 2.47 -3.13
CA GLU A 59 -3.43 2.40 -3.41
C GLU A 59 -4.27 2.85 -2.21
N VAL A 60 -3.87 2.46 -1.00
CA VAL A 60 -4.54 2.91 0.23
C VAL A 60 -4.40 4.42 0.41
N LYS A 61 -3.22 4.99 0.15
CA LYS A 61 -2.98 6.43 0.17
C LYS A 61 -3.88 7.15 -0.84
N ASP A 62 -3.96 6.67 -2.07
CA ASP A 62 -4.86 7.23 -3.09
C ASP A 62 -6.31 7.23 -2.62
N ILE A 63 -6.79 6.14 -2.01
CA ILE A 63 -8.16 6.06 -1.47
C ILE A 63 -8.35 7.07 -0.34
N ILE A 64 -7.38 7.21 0.57
CA ILE A 64 -7.48 8.16 1.69
C ILE A 64 -7.55 9.59 1.16
N THR A 65 -6.66 9.96 0.24
CA THR A 65 -6.65 11.29 -0.39
C THR A 65 -7.93 11.54 -1.18
N ASP A 66 -8.43 10.56 -1.93
CA ASP A 66 -9.68 10.65 -2.69
C ASP A 66 -10.89 10.88 -1.77
N VAL A 67 -10.94 10.19 -0.62
CA VAL A 67 -12.00 10.40 0.38
C VAL A 67 -11.88 11.79 1.02
N ILE A 68 -10.67 12.24 1.36
CA ILE A 68 -10.44 13.58 1.92
C ILE A 68 -10.89 14.64 0.93
N ASN A 69 -10.46 14.56 -0.33
CA ASN A 69 -10.87 15.48 -1.40
C ASN A 69 -12.38 15.42 -1.67
N SER A 70 -12.99 14.24 -1.59
CA SER A 70 -14.44 14.09 -1.74
C SER A 70 -15.24 14.70 -0.57
N MET A 71 -14.65 14.83 0.61
CA MET A 71 -15.29 15.46 1.78
C MET A 71 -14.99 16.95 1.88
N SER A 72 -13.81 17.38 1.42
CA SER A 72 -13.29 18.73 1.50
C SER A 72 -13.26 19.38 0.11
N ASP A 73 -14.43 19.58 -0.51
CA ASP A 73 -14.59 20.37 -1.75
C ASP A 73 -14.22 21.86 -1.54
N ASP A 74 -12.96 22.13 -1.19
CA ASP A 74 -12.17 23.35 -1.42
C ASP A 74 -10.71 23.10 -0.96
N GLU A 75 -9.76 23.35 -1.86
CA GLU A 75 -8.33 23.62 -1.63
C GLU A 75 -7.30 22.46 -1.49
N GLU A 76 -6.66 22.22 -2.64
CA GLU A 76 -5.19 22.26 -2.87
C GLU A 76 -4.33 20.98 -2.64
N GLU A 77 -4.00 20.38 -3.79
CA GLU A 77 -2.72 19.74 -4.19
C GLU A 77 -1.73 19.36 -3.08
N GLY A 78 -1.99 18.24 -2.41
CA GLY A 78 -1.01 17.54 -1.58
C GLY A 78 -0.25 16.48 -2.37
N GLU A 79 0.69 16.88 -3.23
CA GLU A 79 1.68 16.01 -3.87
C GLU A 79 2.61 15.40 -2.80
N GLY A 80 2.16 14.33 -2.15
CA GLY A 80 3.03 13.55 -1.28
C GLY A 80 3.93 12.66 -2.13
N GLU A 81 5.09 13.15 -2.53
CA GLU A 81 6.21 12.34 -3.02
C GLU A 81 6.51 11.21 -2.02
N ASP A 82 6.34 9.96 -2.46
CA ASP A 82 6.96 8.78 -1.84
C ASP A 82 7.68 8.06 -2.98
N ALA A 83 8.64 8.77 -3.57
CA ALA A 83 9.74 8.17 -4.30
C ALA A 83 10.77 7.65 -3.28
N GLU A 84 11.50 6.61 -3.70
CA GLU A 84 12.55 5.88 -2.96
C GLU A 84 11.99 4.69 -2.15
N ASP A 85 12.26 3.44 -2.45
CA ASP A 85 13.50 2.85 -2.98
C ASP A 85 13.13 1.55 -3.74
N ASN A 86 13.28 1.58 -5.06
CA ASN A 86 13.46 0.37 -5.85
C ASN A 86 14.86 0.46 -6.43
N ALA A 87 15.86 0.12 -5.61
CA ALA A 87 17.24 -0.04 -6.04
C ALA A 87 17.33 -1.21 -7.02
N GLU A 88 17.11 -0.91 -8.29
CA GLU A 88 17.32 -1.79 -9.43
C GLU A 88 18.82 -1.86 -9.76
N GLY A 89 19.30 -3.10 -9.94
CA GLY A 89 20.40 -3.55 -10.80
C GLY A 89 21.54 -2.60 -11.20
N GLY A 90 22.75 -2.98 -10.81
CA GLY A 90 23.98 -2.51 -11.44
C GLY A 90 25.22 -3.19 -10.85
N ASP A 91 25.46 -4.45 -11.19
CA ASP A 91 26.78 -5.07 -11.05
C ASP A 91 27.28 -5.41 -12.45
N ASP A 92 27.97 -4.43 -13.04
CA ASP A 92 28.73 -4.54 -14.28
C ASP A 92 30.16 -4.12 -13.91
N ALA A 93 31.07 -5.10 -13.89
CA ALA A 93 32.49 -4.99 -14.25
C ALA A 93 33.34 -6.03 -13.50
N ASP A 94 33.75 -7.09 -14.19
CA ASP A 94 35.17 -7.38 -14.32
C ASP A 94 35.40 -8.26 -15.56
N LYS A 95 35.87 -7.63 -16.62
CA LYS A 95 36.38 -8.30 -17.82
C LYS A 95 37.67 -7.60 -18.23
N ASP A 96 38.64 -7.60 -17.33
CA ASP A 96 40.06 -7.41 -17.69
C ASP A 96 40.56 -8.78 -18.21
N GLY A 97 41.07 -8.92 -19.42
CA GLY A 97 42.01 -8.03 -20.08
C GLY A 97 43.34 -8.77 -20.15
N ASP A 98 43.36 -9.82 -20.97
CA ASP A 98 44.55 -10.63 -21.29
C ASP A 98 45.42 -9.82 -22.27
N GLU A 99 46.53 -9.25 -21.78
CA GLU A 99 47.62 -8.76 -22.63
C GLU A 99 48.96 -9.28 -22.09
N ASP A 100 49.36 -10.38 -22.72
CA ASP A 100 50.68 -10.96 -22.89
C ASP A 100 51.64 -9.94 -23.54
N ASP A 101 52.81 -9.67 -22.94
CA ASP A 101 53.98 -9.19 -23.70
C ASP A 101 55.29 -9.64 -23.01
N ASP A 102 56.18 -10.12 -23.87
CA ASP A 102 57.43 -10.89 -23.71
C ASP A 102 58.58 -10.17 -22.97
#